data_AF-A0A957LCW0-F1
#
_entry.id   AF-A0A957LCW0-F1
#
_cell.length_a   1.000
_cell.length_b   1.000
_cell.length_c   1.000
_cell.angle_alpha   90.00
_cell.angle_beta   90.00
_cell.angle_gamma   90.00
#
_symmetry.space_group_name_H-M   'P 1'
#
loop_
_entity.id
_entity.type
_entity.pdbx_description
1 polymer ?
#
loop_
_entity_poly.entity_id
_entity_poly.type
_entity_poly.pdbx_seq_one_letter_code
_entity_poly.pdbx_strand_id
1 'polypeptide(L)'
;MYKRGHTPLHDDLPKPEIDRSKPTKSAKKKKRKSSKAKKSDSSGSSTRRSGKLVVVESPAKAKTIGKYLGKGYTVKSSVGHVRDLLKSRLSVDVDNH
;
A
#
# COMPACT_ATOMS: atom_id res chain seq x y z
N MET A 1 -35.71 -16.79 21.45
CA MET A 1 -34.70 -16.15 20.56
C MET A 1 -33.65 -17.18 20.21
N TYR A 2 -33.57 -17.64 18.95
CA TYR A 2 -32.58 -18.66 18.55
C TYR A 2 -31.23 -18.01 18.23
N LYS A 3 -30.19 -18.40 18.98
CA LYS A 3 -28.81 -17.95 18.74
C LYS A 3 -28.33 -18.65 17.45
N ARG A 4 -28.13 -17.90 16.36
CA ARG A 4 -27.62 -18.45 15.08
C ARG A 4 -26.38 -19.30 15.37
N GLY A 5 -26.42 -20.58 14.98
CA GLY A 5 -25.32 -21.54 15.14
C GLY A 5 -25.48 -22.57 16.24
N HIS A 6 -26.56 -22.53 17.04
CA HIS A 6 -26.85 -23.60 18.01
C HIS A 6 -27.81 -24.62 17.39
N THR A 7 -27.31 -25.83 17.12
CA THR A 7 -28.13 -26.96 16.65
C THR A 7 -28.24 -27.98 17.78
N PRO A 8 -29.43 -28.24 18.35
CA PRO A 8 -29.61 -29.17 19.48
C PRO A 8 -29.08 -30.58 19.21
N LEU A 9 -29.08 -30.98 17.93
CA LEU A 9 -28.57 -32.28 17.47
C LEU A 9 -27.05 -32.45 17.62
N HIS A 10 -26.30 -31.38 17.91
CA HIS A 10 -24.84 -31.41 17.99
C HIS A 10 -24.32 -31.17 19.42
N ASP A 11 -25.20 -31.13 20.43
CA ASP A 11 -24.80 -30.88 21.82
C ASP A 11 -24.10 -32.10 22.47
N ASP A 12 -24.43 -33.31 22.02
CA ASP A 12 -23.93 -34.57 22.59
C ASP A 12 -22.77 -35.20 21.79
N LEU A 13 -22.26 -34.51 20.76
CA LEU A 13 -21.12 -35.02 20.00
C LEU A 13 -19.83 -34.88 20.83
N PRO A 14 -19.07 -35.98 21.04
CA PRO A 14 -17.81 -35.90 21.75
C PRO A 14 -16.87 -34.97 20.99
N LYS A 15 -16.35 -33.96 21.70
CA LYS A 15 -15.38 -33.02 21.12
C LYS A 15 -14.16 -33.82 20.64
N PRO A 16 -13.66 -33.56 19.42
CA PRO A 16 -12.54 -34.30 18.89
C PRO A 16 -11.32 -34.15 19.81
N GLU A 17 -10.71 -35.28 20.15
CA GLU A 17 -9.53 -35.32 21.00
C GLU A 17 -8.35 -34.70 20.25
N ILE A 18 -7.86 -33.57 20.75
CA ILE A 18 -6.72 -32.88 20.14
C ILE A 18 -5.47 -33.66 20.51
N ASP A 19 -5.02 -34.54 19.61
CA ASP A 19 -3.73 -35.21 19.69
C ASP A 19 -2.59 -34.18 19.66
N ARG A 20 -2.12 -33.78 20.84
CA ARG A 20 -1.04 -32.79 21.04
C ARG A 20 0.33 -33.31 20.57
N SER A 21 0.44 -34.56 20.10
CA SER A 21 1.69 -35.12 19.57
C SER A 21 1.99 -34.72 18.13
N LYS A 22 0.99 -34.19 17.40
CA LYS A 22 1.19 -33.66 16.05
C LYS A 22 1.54 -32.17 16.13
N PRO A 23 2.58 -31.69 15.43
CA PRO A 23 2.90 -30.27 15.42
C PRO A 23 1.73 -29.53 14.77
N THR A 24 0.94 -28.86 15.61
CA THR A 24 -0.09 -27.95 15.14
C THR A 24 0.61 -26.91 14.27
N LYS A 25 0.12 -26.69 13.04
CA LYS A 25 0.57 -25.60 12.15
C LYS A 25 0.14 -24.22 12.70
N SER A 26 0.19 -24.03 14.01
CA SER A 26 -0.25 -22.83 14.74
C SER A 26 0.80 -22.40 15.75
N ALA A 27 2.03 -22.20 15.30
CA ALA A 27 2.99 -21.28 15.92
C ALA A 27 4.17 -21.02 14.96
N LYS A 28 3.90 -20.75 13.67
CA LYS A 28 4.92 -20.12 12.83
C LYS A 28 5.06 -18.67 13.30
N LYS A 29 5.92 -18.49 14.30
CA LYS A 29 6.79 -17.35 14.57
C LYS A 29 6.36 -16.17 13.69
N LYS A 30 5.55 -15.25 14.24
CA LYS A 30 5.15 -14.01 13.58
C LYS A 30 6.46 -13.33 13.18
N LYS A 31 6.90 -13.62 11.95
CA LYS A 31 8.08 -13.05 11.30
C LYS A 31 7.84 -11.57 11.47
N ARG A 32 8.72 -10.92 12.24
CA ARG A 32 8.88 -9.46 12.29
C ARG A 32 8.47 -8.96 10.91
N LYS A 33 7.36 -8.21 10.81
CA LYS A 33 6.97 -7.57 9.54
C LYS A 33 8.27 -6.96 9.05
N SER A 34 8.83 -7.53 7.99
CA SER A 34 10.03 -7.01 7.39
C SER A 34 9.68 -5.56 7.12
N SER A 35 10.39 -4.67 7.80
CA SER A 35 10.42 -3.25 7.52
C SER A 35 10.50 -3.16 6.01
N LYS A 36 9.37 -2.86 5.35
CA LYS A 36 9.32 -2.73 3.90
C LYS A 36 10.30 -1.60 3.64
N ALA A 37 11.47 -1.98 3.13
CA ALA A 37 12.62 -1.12 3.04
C ALA A 37 12.14 0.23 2.52
N LYS A 38 12.23 1.26 3.37
CA LYS A 38 12.20 2.64 2.93
C LYS A 38 13.37 2.69 1.96
N LYS A 39 13.09 2.56 0.65
CA LYS A 39 14.08 2.85 -0.38
C LYS A 39 14.35 4.33 -0.17
N SER A 40 15.45 4.61 0.50
CA SER A 40 16.02 5.93 0.61
C SER A 40 16.06 6.47 -0.82
N ASP A 41 15.29 7.52 -1.10
CA ASP A 41 15.60 8.43 -2.20
C ASP A 41 16.90 9.13 -1.77
N SER A 42 18.00 8.36 -1.73
CA SER A 42 19.31 8.81 -1.31
C SER A 42 19.84 9.68 -2.44
N SER A 43 19.82 10.96 -2.18
CA SER A 43 20.61 11.99 -2.84
C SER A 43 22.05 11.50 -3.05
N GLY A 44 22.51 11.50 -4.29
CA GLY A 44 23.94 11.41 -4.61
C GLY A 44 24.39 10.12 -5.27
N SER A 45 23.91 9.84 -6.49
CA SER A 45 24.66 9.04 -7.46
C SER A 45 24.24 9.46 -8.85
N SER A 46 25.10 10.22 -9.54
CA SER A 46 24.91 10.67 -10.92
C SER A 46 25.12 9.51 -11.91
N THR A 47 24.48 8.37 -11.65
CA THR A 47 24.35 7.32 -12.65
C THR A 47 23.23 7.76 -13.58
N ARG A 48 23.48 7.80 -14.90
CA ARG A 48 22.46 8.14 -15.91
C ARG A 48 21.26 7.22 -15.69
N ARG A 49 20.14 7.78 -15.19
CA ARG A 49 18.92 7.01 -14.91
C ARG A 49 18.44 6.40 -16.23
N SER A 50 18.62 5.10 -16.40
CA SER A 50 18.11 4.37 -17.56
C SER A 50 16.63 4.07 -17.32
N GLY A 51 15.75 4.75 -18.06
CA GLY A 51 14.30 4.54 -18.00
C GLY A 51 13.51 5.85 -18.06
N LYS A 52 12.26 5.77 -18.50
CA LYS A 52 11.37 6.93 -18.65
C LYS A 52 10.64 7.21 -17.33
N LEU A 53 10.50 8.48 -16.95
CA LEU A 53 9.74 8.90 -15.77
C LEU A 53 8.33 9.29 -16.20
N VAL A 54 7.32 8.73 -15.54
CA VAL A 54 5.91 9.11 -15.73
C VAL A 54 5.40 9.65 -14.41
N VAL A 55 4.93 10.89 -14.42
CA VAL A 55 4.34 11.54 -13.25
C VAL A 55 2.83 11.55 -13.42
N VAL A 56 2.12 11.18 -12.36
CA VAL A 56 0.65 11.11 -12.34
C VAL A 56 0.11 11.78 -11.10
N GLU A 57 -1.12 12.27 -11.16
CA GLU A 57 -1.71 13.08 -10.09
C GLU A 57 -1.92 12.31 -8.77
N SER A 58 -2.39 11.05 -8.84
CA SER A 58 -2.80 10.28 -7.66
C SER A 58 -2.01 8.98 -7.46
N PRO A 59 -1.82 8.54 -6.20
CA PRO A 59 -1.08 7.31 -5.90
C PRO A 59 -1.75 6.05 -6.45
N ALA A 60 -3.08 6.06 -6.54
CA ALA A 60 -3.85 4.96 -7.12
C ALA A 60 -3.54 4.80 -8.62
N LYS A 61 -3.51 5.92 -9.36
CA LYS A 61 -3.14 5.93 -10.78
C LYS A 61 -1.71 5.41 -10.98
N ALA A 62 -0.76 5.82 -10.14
CA ALA A 62 0.63 5.33 -10.21
C ALA A 62 0.73 3.80 -10.05
N LYS A 63 -0.02 3.22 -9.11
CA LYS A 63 -0.06 1.76 -8.90
C LYS A 63 -0.66 1.01 -10.08
N THR A 64 -1.69 1.57 -10.71
CA THR A 64 -2.37 0.95 -11.84
C THR A 64 -1.55 1.05 -13.11
N ILE A 65 -1.09 2.26 -13.48
CA ILE A 65 -0.29 2.51 -14.68
C ILE A 65 1.07 1.82 -14.62
N GLY A 66 1.69 1.73 -13.44
CA GLY A 66 2.93 0.98 -13.25
C GLY A 66 2.79 -0.51 -13.58
N LYS A 67 1.62 -1.12 -13.38
CA LYS A 67 1.36 -2.51 -13.78
C LYS A 67 1.25 -2.65 -15.29
N TYR A 68 0.70 -1.66 -15.98
CA TYR A 68 0.50 -1.70 -17.43
C TYR A 68 1.78 -1.42 -18.22
N LEU A 69 2.59 -0.44 -17.80
CA LEU A 69 3.80 -0.04 -18.54
C LEU A 69 4.98 -1.00 -18.34
N GLY A 70 5.05 -1.70 -17.21
CA GLY A 70 6.09 -2.69 -16.94
C GLY A 70 7.48 -2.10 -16.65
N LYS A 71 8.52 -2.91 -16.93
CA LYS A 71 9.92 -2.58 -16.62
C LYS A 71 10.46 -1.55 -17.62
N GLY A 72 11.14 -0.51 -17.12
CA GLY A 72 11.70 0.58 -17.95
C GLY A 72 10.98 1.92 -17.76
N TYR A 73 9.84 1.92 -17.08
CA TYR A 73 9.17 3.13 -16.62
C TYR A 73 9.22 3.24 -15.10
N THR A 74 9.58 4.43 -14.60
CA THR A 74 9.40 4.80 -13.20
C THR A 74 8.15 5.65 -13.10
N VAL A 75 7.13 5.17 -12.41
CA VAL A 75 5.87 5.91 -12.24
C VAL A 75 5.82 6.48 -10.82
N LYS A 76 5.78 7.82 -10.69
CA LYS A 76 5.64 8.51 -9.38
C LYS A 76 4.37 9.37 -9.35
N SER A 77 3.78 9.52 -8.17
CA SER A 77 2.60 10.36 -7.95
C SER A 77 3.02 11.77 -7.55
N SER A 78 2.39 12.82 -8.10
CA SER A 78 2.55 14.21 -7.64
C SER A 78 1.81 14.48 -6.33
N VAL A 79 0.81 13.65 -5.99
CA VAL A 79 -0.02 13.77 -4.78
C VAL A 79 -0.86 15.07 -4.81
N GLY A 80 -1.19 15.54 -6.03
CA GLY A 80 -1.93 16.79 -6.26
C GLY A 80 -1.05 17.90 -6.83
N HIS A 81 -1.40 19.15 -6.51
CA HIS A 81 -0.73 20.36 -6.95
C HIS A 81 0.64 20.50 -6.28
N VAL A 82 1.67 20.75 -7.08
CA VAL A 82 3.05 20.96 -6.59
C VAL A 82 3.30 22.43 -6.24
N ARG A 83 2.61 23.34 -6.93
CA ARG A 83 2.68 24.79 -6.70
C ARG A 83 1.28 25.37 -6.85
N ASP A 84 1.01 26.38 -6.05
CA ASP A 84 -0.24 27.12 -6.04
C ASP A 84 0.07 28.60 -5.81
N LEU A 85 -0.87 29.47 -6.18
CA LEU A 85 -0.83 30.88 -5.84
C LEU A 85 -1.13 31.07 -4.36
N LEU A 86 -0.84 32.26 -3.81
CA LEU A 86 -1.19 32.55 -2.43
C LEU A 86 -2.71 32.59 -2.31
N LYS A 87 -3.26 31.77 -1.41
CA LYS A 87 -4.72 31.70 -1.18
C LYS A 87 -5.30 32.95 -0.53
N SER A 88 -4.49 33.68 0.22
CA SER A 88 -4.93 34.81 1.05
C SER A 88 -4.61 36.18 0.49
N ARG A 89 -3.84 36.27 -0.61
CA ARG A 89 -3.42 37.54 -1.22
C ARG A 89 -3.53 37.43 -2.73
N LEU A 90 -3.94 38.53 -3.38
CA LEU A 90 -3.92 38.61 -4.84
C LEU A 90 -2.48 38.35 -5.31
N SER A 91 -2.28 37.23 -6.02
CA SER A 91 -0.97 36.76 -6.49
C SER A 91 -0.73 37.10 -7.95
N VAL A 92 -1.56 37.97 -8.50
CA VAL A 92 -1.52 38.42 -9.88
C VAL A 92 -1.33 39.92 -9.88
N ASP A 93 -0.49 40.39 -10.79
CA ASP A 93 -0.33 41.81 -11.05
C ASP A 93 -1.49 42.27 -11.93
N VAL A 94 -2.31 43.19 -11.40
CA VAL A 94 -3.56 43.64 -12.05
C VAL A 94 -3.34 44.83 -12.99
N ASP A 95 -2.19 45.49 -12.90
CA ASP A 95 -1.91 46.71 -13.67
C ASP A 95 -1.17 46.42 -14.99
N ASN A 96 -0.84 45.15 -15.25
CA ASN A 96 -0.10 44.73 -16.44
C ASN A 96 -1.05 44.16 -17.52
N HIS A 97 -1.40 45.01 -18.50
CA HIS A 97 -2.29 44.70 -19.63
C HIS A 97 -1.57 44.20 -20.88
#